data_AF-A0A353R8B5-F1
#
_entry.id   AF-A0A353R8B5-F1
#
_cell.length_a   1.000
_cell.length_b   1.000
_cell.length_c   1.000
_cell.angle_alpha   90.00
_cell.angle_beta   90.00
_cell.angle_gamma   90.00
#
_symmetry.space_group_name_H-M   'P 1'
#
loop_
_entity.id
_entity.type
_entity.pdbx_description
1 polymer ?
#
loop_
_entity_poly.entity_id
_entity_poly.type
_entity_poly.pdbx_seq_one_letter_code
_entity_poly.pdbx_strand_id
1 'polypeptide(L)'
;MQKTLLLLLMGLLIACTSDPMKNNPLLQEYDTPFQTPPFDKIKTEHYMPAIREAMAQHRAEIDAIVNNQEEPTFDNTVAAYDRAGELLSRVNAAFYTKNSADTDEQLQALARE
;
A
#
# COMPACT_ATOMS: atom_id res chain seq x y z
N MET A 1 -23.85 0.79 48.52
CA MET A 1 -23.16 -0.17 47.64
C MET A 1 -23.48 0.11 46.17
N GLN A 2 -23.26 1.34 45.68
CA GLN A 2 -23.69 1.74 44.33
C GLN A 2 -22.64 2.59 43.58
N LYS A 3 -21.40 2.62 44.09
CA LYS A 3 -20.29 3.38 43.46
C LYS A 3 -19.13 2.51 42.97
N THR A 4 -19.17 1.20 43.19
CA THR A 4 -18.09 0.28 42.78
C THR A 4 -18.36 -0.44 41.46
N LEU A 5 -19.56 -0.31 40.87
CA LEU A 5 -19.95 -1.05 39.67
C LEU A 5 -19.68 -0.27 38.35
N LEU A 6 -19.27 0.99 38.43
CA LEU A 6 -19.07 1.84 37.24
C LEU A 6 -17.63 1.91 36.73
N LEU A 7 -16.69 1.19 37.36
CA LEU A 7 -15.25 1.31 37.11
C LEU A 7 -14.60 0.09 36.41
N LEU A 8 -15.39 -0.88 35.93
CA LEU A 8 -14.85 -2.16 35.46
C LEU A 8 -15.27 -2.60 34.05
N LEU A 9 -15.86 -1.72 33.24
CA LEU A 9 -16.23 -2.05 31.85
C LEU A 9 -15.62 -1.11 30.78
N MET A 10 -14.58 -0.36 31.14
CA MET A 10 -13.84 0.50 30.21
C MET A 10 -12.45 -0.06 29.84
N GLY A 11 -12.21 -1.34 30.15
CA GLY A 11 -10.90 -1.98 30.07
C GLY A 11 -10.80 -3.21 29.16
N LEU A 12 -11.68 -3.35 28.16
CA LEU A 12 -11.56 -4.40 27.14
C LEU A 12 -11.66 -3.75 25.76
N LEU A 13 -10.70 -4.06 24.90
CA LEU A 13 -10.61 -3.70 23.46
C LEU A 13 -9.89 -2.39 23.10
N ILE A 14 -8.77 -2.08 23.76
CA ILE A 14 -7.60 -1.65 22.97
C ILE A 14 -6.77 -2.91 22.74
N ALA A 15 -7.33 -3.85 21.98
CA ALA A 15 -6.48 -4.73 21.22
C ALA A 15 -5.86 -3.80 20.17
N CYS A 16 -4.55 -3.57 20.26
CA CYS A 16 -3.81 -3.04 19.13
C CYS A 16 -4.03 -4.03 17.99
N THR A 17 -5.06 -3.81 17.18
CA THR A 17 -5.14 -4.42 15.86
C THR A 17 -3.95 -3.83 15.13
N SER A 18 -2.88 -4.61 15.01
CA SER A 18 -1.82 -4.34 14.05
C SER A 18 -2.52 -4.29 12.70
N ASP A 19 -2.83 -3.10 12.23
CA ASP A 19 -3.42 -2.91 10.92
C ASP A 19 -2.42 -3.49 9.90
N PRO A 20 -2.76 -4.60 9.24
CA PRO A 20 -1.82 -5.31 8.37
C PRO A 20 -1.35 -4.42 7.21
N MET A 21 -2.12 -3.39 6.84
CA MET A 21 -1.71 -2.41 5.85
C MET A 21 -0.71 -1.40 6.42
N LYS A 22 -0.92 -0.95 7.64
CA LYS A 22 -0.06 0.06 8.30
C LYS A 22 1.36 -0.43 8.55
N ASN A 23 1.55 -1.75 8.65
CA ASN A 23 2.86 -2.38 8.85
C ASN A 23 3.39 -3.09 7.59
N ASN A 24 2.73 -2.96 6.44
CA ASN A 24 3.19 -3.59 5.21
C ASN A 24 4.43 -2.86 4.67
N PRO A 25 5.60 -3.51 4.57
CA PRO A 25 6.85 -2.85 4.18
C PRO A 25 6.80 -2.26 2.77
N LEU A 26 5.96 -2.80 1.87
CA LEU A 26 5.79 -2.30 0.49
C LEU A 26 5.02 -0.97 0.42
N LEU A 27 4.30 -0.61 1.48
CA LEU A 27 3.52 0.62 1.58
C LEU A 27 4.24 1.75 2.32
N GLN A 28 5.47 1.50 2.80
CA GLN A 28 6.28 2.49 3.50
C GLN A 28 7.30 3.14 2.57
N GLU A 29 7.84 4.30 2.98
CA GLU A 29 9.10 4.79 2.41
C GLU A 29 10.24 3.82 2.78
N TYR A 30 11.20 3.63 1.87
CA TYR A 30 12.29 2.70 2.11
C TYR A 30 13.49 3.43 2.70
N ASP A 31 13.97 2.96 3.85
CA ASP A 31 15.20 3.49 4.48
C ASP A 31 16.47 2.77 3.97
N THR A 32 16.46 2.38 2.69
CA THR A 32 17.55 1.67 2.03
C THR A 32 18.31 2.61 1.10
N PRO A 33 19.59 2.33 0.79
CA PRO A 33 20.31 3.09 -0.23
C PRO A 33 19.52 3.12 -1.55
N PHE A 34 19.36 4.32 -2.10
CA PHE A 34 18.64 4.58 -3.35
C PHE A 34 17.18 4.16 -3.36
N GLN A 35 16.51 4.05 -2.19
CA GLN A 35 15.10 3.63 -2.11
C GLN A 35 14.86 2.26 -2.77
N THR A 36 15.79 1.32 -2.57
CA THR A 36 15.67 -0.06 -3.06
C THR A 36 14.68 -0.87 -2.21
N PRO A 37 13.87 -1.77 -2.79
CA PRO A 37 12.94 -2.57 -1.98
C PRO A 37 13.66 -3.37 -0.88
N PRO A 38 13.20 -3.30 0.39
CA PRO A 38 13.80 -4.06 1.49
C PRO A 38 13.37 -5.53 1.42
N PHE A 39 13.93 -6.28 0.46
CA PHE A 39 13.54 -7.68 0.17
C PHE A 39 13.71 -8.64 1.37
N ASP A 40 14.56 -8.30 2.34
CA ASP A 40 14.73 -9.03 3.60
C ASP A 40 13.47 -8.97 4.50
N LYS A 41 12.65 -7.92 4.34
CA LYS A 41 11.42 -7.68 5.12
C LYS A 41 10.15 -8.05 4.35
N ILE A 42 10.22 -8.15 3.03
CA ILE A 42 9.07 -8.44 2.17
C ILE A 42 8.78 -9.94 2.17
N LYS A 43 7.53 -10.31 2.46
CA LYS A 43 7.01 -11.68 2.42
C LYS A 43 5.93 -11.80 1.36
N THR A 44 5.66 -13.02 0.89
CA THR A 44 4.62 -13.29 -0.12
C THR A 44 3.25 -12.72 0.27
N GLU A 45 2.87 -12.84 1.54
CA GLU A 45 1.61 -12.31 2.10
C GLU A 45 1.48 -10.77 2.04
N HIS A 46 2.58 -10.05 1.84
CA HIS A 46 2.57 -8.58 1.74
C HIS A 46 2.16 -8.09 0.34
N TYR A 47 2.37 -8.87 -0.72
CA TYR A 47 2.22 -8.39 -2.09
C TYR A 47 0.78 -8.04 -2.44
N MET A 48 -0.15 -8.98 -2.31
CA MET A 48 -1.53 -8.75 -2.76
C MET A 48 -2.24 -7.61 -2.02
N PRO A 49 -2.14 -7.50 -0.68
CA PRO A 49 -2.67 -6.33 0.03
C PRO A 49 -2.04 -5.01 -0.43
N ALA A 50 -0.71 -4.99 -0.67
CA ALA A 50 -0.02 -3.78 -1.13
C ALA A 50 -0.40 -3.39 -2.57
N ILE A 51 -0.53 -4.37 -3.47
CA ILE A 51 -0.93 -4.14 -4.87
C ILE A 51 -2.34 -3.54 -4.90
N ARG A 52 -3.28 -4.11 -4.14
CA ARG A 52 -4.67 -3.62 -4.07
C ARG A 52 -4.76 -2.19 -3.53
N GLU A 53 -4.01 -1.91 -2.47
CA GLU A 53 -3.94 -0.55 -1.91
C GLU A 53 -3.32 0.43 -2.91
N ALA A 54 -2.22 0.06 -3.55
CA ALA A 54 -1.57 0.90 -4.54
C ALA A 54 -2.46 1.14 -5.79
N MET A 55 -3.27 0.16 -6.19
CA MET A 55 -4.28 0.33 -7.24
C MET A 55 -5.39 1.30 -6.80
N ALA A 56 -5.82 1.23 -5.54
CA ALA A 56 -6.83 2.15 -5.00
C ALA A 56 -6.30 3.60 -4.95
N GLN A 57 -5.06 3.80 -4.50
CA GLN A 57 -4.41 5.11 -4.50
C GLN A 57 -4.23 5.64 -5.92
N HIS A 58 -3.74 4.81 -6.85
CA HIS A 58 -3.60 5.22 -8.24
C HIS A 58 -4.95 5.61 -8.86
N ARG A 59 -6.02 4.87 -8.58
CA ARG A 59 -7.38 5.25 -9.01
C ARG A 59 -7.77 6.63 -8.47
N ALA A 60 -7.52 6.88 -7.18
CA ALA A 60 -7.84 8.17 -6.56
C ALA A 60 -7.04 9.34 -7.17
N GLU A 61 -5.77 9.14 -7.51
CA GLU A 61 -4.95 10.12 -8.22
C GLU A 61 -5.52 10.44 -9.61
N ILE A 62 -5.90 9.40 -10.36
CA ILE A 62 -6.55 9.57 -11.68
C ILE A 62 -7.90 10.28 -11.54
N ASP A 63 -8.71 9.91 -10.56
CA ASP A 63 -10.00 10.56 -10.31
C ASP A 63 -9.81 12.04 -9.93
N ALA A 64 -8.75 12.39 -9.20
CA ALA A 64 -8.43 13.79 -8.90
C ALA A 64 -8.05 14.58 -10.16
N ILE A 65 -7.30 13.97 -11.09
CA ILE A 65 -6.95 14.59 -12.38
C ILE A 65 -8.20 14.78 -13.24
N VAL A 66 -9.03 13.74 -13.38
CA VAL A 66 -10.24 13.76 -14.22
C VAL A 66 -11.28 14.75 -13.70
N ASN A 67 -11.41 14.90 -12.37
CA ASN A 67 -12.40 15.77 -11.75
C ASN A 67 -11.86 17.19 -11.43
N ASN A 68 -10.66 17.54 -11.91
CA ASN A 68 -10.14 18.90 -11.74
C ASN A 68 -11.00 19.91 -12.54
N GLN A 69 -11.48 20.96 -11.86
CA GLN A 69 -12.36 21.99 -12.44
C GLN A 69 -11.60 23.19 -13.01
N GLU A 70 -10.29 23.29 -12.79
CA GLU A 70 -9.43 24.31 -13.40
C GLU A 70 -9.32 24.11 -14.92
N GLU A 71 -8.97 25.15 -15.67
CA GLU A 71 -8.68 24.99 -17.09
C GLU A 71 -7.53 23.97 -17.28
N PRO A 72 -7.63 23.01 -18.22
CA PRO A 72 -6.57 22.03 -18.43
C PRO A 72 -5.26 22.70 -18.83
N THR A 73 -4.20 22.37 -18.11
CA THR A 73 -2.82 22.77 -18.37
C THR A 73 -1.95 21.52 -18.53
N PHE A 74 -0.74 21.70 -19.05
CA PHE A 74 0.23 20.61 -19.09
C PHE A 74 0.48 20.04 -17.69
N ASP A 75 0.60 20.89 -16.67
CA ASP A 75 0.95 20.49 -15.32
C ASP A 75 -0.17 19.71 -14.60
N ASN A 76 -1.42 20.18 -14.73
CA ASN A 76 -2.56 19.57 -14.04
C ASN A 76 -3.16 18.35 -14.77
N THR A 77 -2.74 18.10 -16.01
CA THR A 77 -3.23 16.96 -16.82
C THR A 77 -2.09 16.01 -17.17
N VAL A 78 -1.11 16.44 -17.98
CA VAL A 78 -0.07 15.56 -18.53
C VAL A 78 0.98 15.23 -17.47
N ALA A 79 1.57 16.24 -16.83
CA ALA A 79 2.59 16.03 -15.81
C ALA A 79 2.01 15.41 -14.53
N ALA A 80 0.74 15.66 -14.22
CA ALA A 80 0.04 14.98 -13.13
C ALA A 80 -0.19 13.49 -13.46
N TYR A 81 -0.63 13.19 -14.69
CA TYR A 81 -0.84 11.82 -15.14
C TYR A 81 0.47 11.01 -15.18
N ASP A 82 1.57 11.62 -15.63
CA ASP A 82 2.90 10.98 -15.65
C ASP A 82 3.40 10.61 -14.24
N ARG A 83 3.10 11.43 -13.24
CA ARG A 83 3.45 11.18 -11.83
C ARG A 83 2.51 10.18 -11.14
N ALA A 84 1.30 10.00 -11.65
CA ALA A 84 0.32 9.12 -11.01
C ALA A 84 0.78 7.65 -11.05
N GLY A 85 0.54 6.93 -9.97
CA GLY A 85 0.81 5.50 -9.87
C GLY A 85 2.23 5.16 -9.44
N GLU A 86 3.00 6.11 -8.90
CA GLU A 86 4.36 5.88 -8.41
C GLU A 86 4.42 4.73 -7.40
N LEU A 87 3.50 4.72 -6.43
CA LEU A 87 3.40 3.62 -5.46
C LEU A 87 3.12 2.28 -6.14
N LEU A 88 2.14 2.24 -7.06
CA LEU A 88 1.78 1.02 -7.78
C LEU A 88 2.94 0.48 -8.62
N SER A 89 3.65 1.37 -9.32
CA SER A 89 4.86 1.05 -10.07
C SER A 89 5.92 0.43 -9.17
N ARG A 90 6.20 1.04 -8.01
CA ARG A 90 7.19 0.55 -7.04
C ARG A 90 6.83 -0.83 -6.45
N VAL A 91 5.56 -1.03 -6.07
CA VAL A 91 5.08 -2.31 -5.52
C VAL A 91 5.15 -3.41 -6.59
N ASN A 92 4.71 -3.13 -7.81
CA ASN A 92 4.79 -4.07 -8.93
C ASN A 92 6.24 -4.40 -9.30
N ALA A 93 7.13 -3.41 -9.30
CA ALA A 93 8.55 -3.64 -9.55
C ALA A 93 9.15 -4.63 -8.55
N ALA A 94 8.84 -4.49 -7.25
CA ALA A 94 9.29 -5.43 -6.22
C ALA A 94 8.72 -6.84 -6.45
N PHE A 95 7.41 -6.95 -6.73
CA PHE A 95 6.74 -8.22 -7.00
C PHE A 95 7.34 -8.94 -8.22
N TYR A 96 7.38 -8.27 -9.37
CA TYR A 96 7.85 -8.89 -10.62
C TYR A 96 9.35 -9.13 -10.63
N THR A 97 10.15 -8.36 -9.89
CA THR A 97 11.58 -8.67 -9.68
C THR A 97 11.72 -10.02 -8.97
N LYS A 98 11.01 -10.22 -7.85
CA LYS A 98 11.06 -11.48 -7.11
C LYS A 98 10.49 -12.64 -7.95
N ASN A 99 9.33 -12.44 -8.57
CA ASN A 99 8.67 -13.46 -9.39
C ASN A 99 9.46 -13.83 -10.67
N SER A 100 10.39 -12.97 -11.11
CA SER A 100 11.24 -13.27 -12.28
C SER A 100 12.56 -13.92 -11.87
N ALA A 101 13.16 -13.50 -10.75
CA ALA A 101 14.50 -13.94 -10.34
C ALA A 101 14.50 -15.15 -9.39
N ASP A 102 13.45 -15.31 -8.57
CA ASP A 102 13.39 -16.29 -7.48
C ASP A 102 11.91 -16.59 -7.13
N THR A 103 11.23 -17.25 -8.07
CA THR A 103 9.79 -17.54 -8.00
C THR A 103 9.47 -18.84 -7.27
N ASP A 104 8.23 -18.96 -6.83
CA ASP A 104 7.64 -20.17 -6.25
C ASP A 104 6.17 -20.31 -6.68
N GLU A 105 5.52 -21.43 -6.31
CA GLU A 105 4.12 -21.68 -6.68
C GLU A 105 3.16 -20.61 -6.13
N GLN A 106 3.45 -20.00 -4.98
CA GLN A 106 2.59 -18.99 -4.38
C GLN A 106 2.68 -17.67 -5.15
N LEU A 107 3.89 -17.23 -5.50
CA LEU A 107 4.11 -16.03 -6.32
C LEU A 107 3.53 -16.19 -7.73
N GLN A 108 3.65 -17.38 -8.33
CA GLN A 108 3.03 -17.66 -9.62
C GLN A 108 1.50 -17.65 -9.55
N ALA A 109 0.90 -18.13 -8.46
CA ALA A 109 -0.54 -18.07 -8.25
C ALA A 109 -0.99 -16.61 -8.13
N LEU A 110 -0.28 -15.79 -7.33
CA LEU A 110 -0.56 -14.36 -7.21
C LEU A 110 -0.41 -13.61 -8.53
N ALA A 111 0.55 -13.98 -9.38
CA ALA A 111 0.79 -13.31 -10.66
C ALA A 111 -0.32 -13.52 -11.71
N ARG A 112 -1.25 -14.46 -11.47
CA ARG A 112 -2.37 -14.78 -12.37
C ARG A 112 -3.69 -14.12 -11.95
N GLU A 113 -3.70 -13.49 -10.79
CA GLU A 113 -4.84 -12.72 -10.26
C GLU A 113 -4.94 -11.36 -10.96
#